data_AF-A0A931HXQ4-F1
#
_entry.id   AF-A0A931HXQ4-F1
#
_cell.length_a   1.000
_cell.length_b   1.000
_cell.length_c   1.000
_cell.angle_alpha   90.00
_cell.angle_beta   90.00
_cell.angle_gamma   90.00
#
_symmetry.space_group_name_H-M   'P 1'
#
loop_
_entity.id
_entity.type
_entity.pdbx_description
1 polymer ?
#
loop_
_entity_poly.entity_id
_entity_poly.type
_entity_poly.pdbx_seq_one_letter_code
_entity_poly.pdbx_strand_id
1 'polypeptide(L)'
;MIAVGVLYVFSTNLILSLRRRKEFAILLSLGWRIKDLWKLIFIEALMMSLFVIGISCLTLFLFFIRNERGFQVESFIQIALVTEVIYFLGALWPAMLLKSIQPYEAIRTGEVMVGSKRMFRVRGLPSMALGHFLSKIKRNLLSILAIAIPAVLLSFFIFVTFRMEGVLYTTALGNYISVQISSIHYISMAIAALLSILTTMELIWQNVSDRRHEITVLRSIGWRNANTRMLVYWEGIFVGTMAAVLGVTGALALIWSLYEQFPLEHLGVIALTRIIPVMMGLVGSFIPGEIAVRMNLKGVK
;
A
#
# COMPACT_ATOMS: atom_id res chain seq x y z
N MET A 1 9.93 -6.58 -6.47
CA MET A 1 8.77 -7.39 -6.04
C MET A 1 8.71 -7.54 -4.54
N ILE A 2 9.75 -8.08 -3.90
CA ILE A 2 9.78 -8.31 -2.45
C ILE A 2 9.37 -7.06 -1.67
N ALA A 3 9.99 -5.90 -1.93
CA ALA A 3 9.65 -4.64 -1.26
C ALA A 3 8.17 -4.23 -1.37
N VAL A 4 7.52 -4.48 -2.51
CA VAL A 4 6.09 -4.18 -2.69
C VAL A 4 5.21 -5.16 -1.91
N GLY A 5 5.59 -6.44 -1.91
CA GLY A 5 4.96 -7.46 -1.08
C GLY A 5 5.10 -7.16 0.42
N VAL A 6 6.27 -6.71 0.87
CA VAL A 6 6.50 -6.26 2.25
C VAL A 6 5.54 -5.13 2.60
N LEU A 7 5.45 -4.10 1.75
CA LEU A 7 4.58 -2.96 1.99
C LEU A 7 3.09 -3.34 2.02
N TYR A 8 2.65 -4.26 1.16
CA TYR A 8 1.29 -4.78 1.17
C TYR A 8 0.99 -5.54 2.48
N VAL A 9 1.85 -6.50 2.85
CA VAL A 9 1.71 -7.25 4.11
C VAL A 9 1.70 -6.30 5.30
N PHE A 10 2.55 -5.27 5.28
CA PHE A 10 2.60 -4.24 6.30
C PHE A 10 1.30 -3.43 6.36
N SER A 11 0.78 -2.96 5.21
CA SER A 11 -0.48 -2.21 5.17
C SER A 11 -1.66 -3.03 5.68
N THR A 12 -1.79 -4.28 5.23
CA THR A 12 -2.92 -5.14 5.63
C THR A 12 -2.83 -5.50 7.12
N ASN A 13 -1.65 -5.82 7.64
CA ASN A 13 -1.48 -6.07 9.09
C ASN A 13 -1.81 -4.84 9.94
N LEU A 14 -1.44 -3.64 9.48
CA LEU A 14 -1.83 -2.40 10.17
C LEU A 14 -3.34 -2.21 10.14
N ILE A 15 -3.99 -2.48 9.02
CA ILE A 15 -5.44 -2.32 8.86
C ILE A 15 -6.19 -3.28 9.78
N LEU A 16 -5.78 -4.55 9.83
CA LEU A 16 -6.33 -5.57 10.73
C LEU A 16 -6.15 -5.17 12.20
N SER A 17 -4.96 -4.72 12.59
CA SER A 17 -4.68 -4.27 13.96
C SER A 17 -5.51 -3.04 14.34
N LEU A 18 -5.68 -2.07 13.43
CA LEU A 18 -6.48 -0.86 13.68
C LEU A 18 -7.97 -1.18 13.85
N ARG A 19 -8.52 -2.13 13.09
CA ARG A 19 -9.91 -2.57 13.22
C ARG A 19 -10.18 -3.23 14.58
N ARG A 20 -9.15 -3.90 15.15
CA ARG A 20 -9.22 -4.66 16.41
C ARG A 20 -8.89 -3.84 17.66
N ARG A 21 -8.67 -2.52 17.55
CA ARG A 21 -8.44 -1.65 18.72
C ARG A 21 -9.52 -1.76 19.80
N LYS A 22 -10.78 -1.96 19.40
CA LYS A 22 -11.90 -2.16 20.34
C LYS A 22 -11.78 -3.48 21.09
N GLU A 23 -11.39 -4.56 20.40
CA GLU A 23 -11.14 -5.86 21.03
C GLU A 23 -9.98 -5.77 22.02
N PHE A 24 -8.89 -5.10 21.66
CA PHE A 24 -7.76 -4.88 22.56
C PHE A 24 -8.13 -4.03 23.78
N ALA A 25 -8.99 -3.02 23.62
CA ALA A 25 -9.51 -2.23 24.73
C ALA A 25 -10.39 -3.07 25.68
N ILE A 26 -11.23 -3.95 25.13
CA ILE A 26 -12.03 -4.90 25.92
C ILE A 26 -11.11 -5.86 26.69
N LEU A 27 -10.11 -6.45 26.04
CA LEU A 27 -9.16 -7.36 26.70
C LEU A 27 -8.37 -6.66 27.82
N LEU A 28 -7.92 -5.41 27.59
CA LEU A 28 -7.29 -4.59 28.64
C LEU A 28 -8.24 -4.32 29.80
N SER A 29 -9.53 -4.06 29.52
CA SER A 29 -10.54 -3.86 30.58
C SER A 29 -10.85 -5.13 31.37
N LEU A 30 -10.68 -6.30 30.76
CA LEU A 30 -10.77 -7.62 31.41
C LEU A 30 -9.50 -8.00 32.19
N GLY A 31 -8.50 -7.11 32.27
CA GLY A 31 -7.29 -7.30 33.07
C GLY A 31 -6.13 -7.98 32.34
N TRP A 32 -6.22 -8.18 31.02
CA TRP A 32 -5.07 -8.70 30.25
C TRP A 32 -3.91 -7.71 30.28
N ARG A 33 -2.68 -8.22 30.44
CA ARG A 33 -1.48 -7.37 30.43
C ARG A 33 -1.09 -7.05 29.00
N ILE A 34 -0.42 -5.91 28.80
CA ILE A 34 0.13 -5.51 27.49
C ILE A 34 1.03 -6.62 26.90
N LYS A 35 1.75 -7.37 27.76
CA LYS A 35 2.59 -8.51 27.33
C LYS A 35 1.79 -9.62 26.65
N ASP A 36 0.57 -9.88 27.08
CA ASP A 36 -0.27 -10.96 26.54
C ASP A 36 -0.87 -10.55 25.18
N LEU A 37 -1.15 -9.25 25.01
CA LEU A 37 -1.53 -8.68 23.71
C LEU A 37 -0.37 -8.72 22.70
N TRP A 38 0.85 -8.47 23.15
CA TRP A 38 2.04 -8.62 22.31
C TRP A 38 2.23 -10.08 21.87
N LYS A 39 2.07 -11.05 22.78
CA LYS A 39 2.11 -12.47 22.43
C LYS A 39 1.03 -12.85 21.42
N LEU A 40 -0.18 -12.33 21.58
CA LEU A 40 -1.29 -12.62 20.68
C LEU A 40 -0.99 -12.15 19.25
N ILE A 41 -0.51 -10.91 19.08
CA ILE A 41 -0.14 -10.39 17.75
C ILE A 41 1.03 -11.16 17.15
N PHE A 42 2.00 -11.55 17.98
CA PHE A 42 3.15 -12.33 17.52
C PHE A 42 2.75 -13.73 17.07
N ILE A 43 1.83 -14.39 17.80
CA ILE A 43 1.29 -15.70 17.41
C ILE A 43 0.50 -15.58 16.11
N GLU A 44 -0.33 -14.55 15.95
CA GLU A 44 -1.07 -14.33 14.70
C GLU A 44 -0.12 -14.10 13.51
N ALA A 45 0.93 -13.29 13.68
CA ALA A 45 1.93 -13.07 12.66
C ALA A 45 2.67 -14.37 12.27
N LEU A 46 2.99 -15.20 13.27
CA LEU A 46 3.65 -16.49 13.09
C LEU A 46 2.73 -17.50 12.40
N MET A 47 1.42 -17.50 12.70
CA MET A 47 0.45 -18.34 12.00
C MET A 47 0.33 -17.93 10.52
N MET A 48 0.32 -16.63 10.24
CA MET A 48 0.27 -16.13 8.87
C MET A 48 1.57 -16.43 8.09
N SER A 49 2.75 -16.27 8.71
CA SER A 49 4.02 -16.59 8.08
C SER A 49 4.13 -18.09 7.76
N LEU A 50 3.79 -18.96 8.72
CA LEU A 50 3.76 -20.41 8.52
C LEU A 50 2.83 -20.81 7.36
N PHE A 51 1.67 -20.17 7.24
CA PHE A 51 0.75 -20.44 6.14
C PHE A 51 1.36 -20.07 4.78
N VAL A 52 2.02 -18.92 4.67
CA VAL A 52 2.71 -18.50 3.43
C VAL A 52 3.90 -19.41 3.11
N ILE A 53 4.67 -19.82 4.11
CA ILE A 53 5.78 -20.78 3.97
C ILE A 53 5.24 -22.13 3.48
N GLY A 54 4.09 -22.58 4.00
CA GLY A 54 3.41 -23.80 3.58
C GLY A 54 2.99 -23.76 2.10
N ILE A 55 2.38 -22.66 1.66
CA ILE A 55 2.04 -22.45 0.24
C ILE A 55 3.32 -22.45 -0.61
N SER A 56 4.38 -21.76 -0.17
CA SER A 56 5.65 -21.69 -0.90
C SER A 56 6.28 -23.08 -1.05
N CYS A 57 6.26 -23.89 0.02
CA CYS A 57 6.70 -25.29 0.00
C CYS A 57 5.91 -26.11 -1.03
N LEU A 58 4.58 -25.99 -1.02
CA LEU A 58 3.69 -26.71 -1.94
C LEU A 58 3.99 -26.33 -3.39
N THR A 59 4.22 -25.05 -3.69
CA THR A 59 4.58 -24.62 -5.06
C THR A 59 5.92 -25.18 -5.55
N LEU A 60 6.95 -25.24 -4.69
CA LEU A 60 8.23 -25.86 -5.03
C LEU A 60 8.09 -27.37 -5.23
N PHE A 61 7.27 -28.01 -4.40
CA PHE A 61 6.98 -29.43 -4.52
C PHE A 61 6.28 -29.77 -5.85
N LEU A 62 5.28 -28.98 -6.26
CA LEU A 62 4.63 -29.16 -7.57
C LEU A 62 5.60 -28.94 -8.74
N PHE A 63 6.53 -28.01 -8.61
CA PHE A 63 7.54 -27.76 -9.64
C PHE A 63 8.56 -28.90 -9.75
N PHE A 64 8.92 -29.52 -8.63
CA PHE A 64 9.76 -30.71 -8.58
C PHE A 64 9.12 -31.87 -9.36
N ILE A 65 7.83 -32.14 -9.12
CA ILE A 65 7.08 -33.19 -9.84
C ILE A 65 7.05 -32.92 -11.35
N ARG A 66 6.94 -31.65 -11.77
CA ARG A 66 6.75 -31.30 -13.18
C ARG A 66 8.03 -31.24 -14.02
N ASN A 67 9.17 -30.87 -13.43
CA ASN A 67 10.37 -30.52 -14.19
C ASN A 67 11.57 -31.44 -13.97
N GLU A 68 11.47 -32.48 -13.13
CA GLU A 68 12.56 -33.41 -12.77
C GLU A 68 13.87 -32.74 -12.33
N ARG A 69 13.85 -31.43 -12.05
CA ARG A 69 14.97 -30.68 -11.50
C ARG A 69 14.98 -30.86 -10.00
N GLY A 70 16.15 -31.20 -9.45
CA GLY A 70 16.36 -31.43 -8.02
C GLY A 70 15.82 -30.30 -7.15
N PHE A 71 15.30 -30.67 -5.97
CA PHE A 71 14.77 -29.74 -4.99
C PHE A 71 15.91 -28.84 -4.44
N GLN A 72 15.92 -27.57 -4.83
CA GLN A 72 16.86 -26.59 -4.29
C GLN A 72 16.39 -26.17 -2.88
N VAL A 73 16.84 -26.92 -1.87
CA VAL A 73 16.57 -26.65 -0.45
C VAL A 73 17.00 -25.24 -0.04
N GLU A 74 18.09 -24.74 -0.63
CA GLU A 74 18.64 -23.41 -0.34
C GLU A 74 17.64 -22.29 -0.65
N SER A 75 17.00 -22.33 -1.83
CA SER A 75 15.99 -21.36 -2.24
C SER A 75 14.77 -21.37 -1.31
N PHE A 76 14.37 -22.56 -0.82
CA PHE A 76 13.28 -22.68 0.14
C PHE A 76 13.62 -22.02 1.49
N ILE A 77 14.83 -22.28 2.01
CA ILE A 77 15.29 -21.68 3.27
C ILE A 77 15.34 -20.15 3.17
N GLN A 78 15.84 -19.62 2.04
CA GLN A 78 15.89 -18.18 1.80
C GLN A 78 14.48 -17.56 1.76
N ILE A 79 13.53 -18.19 1.05
CA ILE A 79 12.13 -17.70 0.98
C ILE A 79 11.48 -17.74 2.37
N ALA A 80 11.67 -18.83 3.11
CA ALA A 80 11.09 -18.98 4.45
C ALA A 80 11.63 -17.91 5.40
N LEU A 81 12.94 -17.71 5.44
CA LEU A 81 13.58 -16.71 6.30
C LEU A 81 13.14 -15.29 5.94
N VAL A 82 13.12 -14.95 4.64
CA VAL A 82 12.67 -13.62 4.18
C VAL A 82 11.21 -13.39 4.57
N THR A 83 10.33 -14.37 4.38
CA THR A 83 8.91 -14.27 4.73
C THR A 83 8.73 -14.05 6.22
N GLU A 84 9.40 -14.85 7.05
CA GLU A 84 9.33 -14.75 8.50
C GLU A 84 9.77 -13.37 9.00
N VAL A 85 10.90 -12.86 8.48
CA VAL A 85 11.41 -11.52 8.81
C VAL A 85 10.41 -10.42 8.41
N ILE A 86 9.78 -10.53 7.25
CA ILE A 86 8.79 -9.56 6.76
C ILE A 86 7.56 -9.50 7.68
N TYR A 87 7.00 -10.66 8.03
CA TYR A 87 5.81 -10.72 8.91
C TYR A 87 6.14 -10.30 10.34
N PHE A 88 7.32 -10.64 10.86
CA PHE A 88 7.76 -10.14 12.16
C PHE A 88 7.92 -8.62 12.18
N LEU A 89 8.61 -8.05 11.20
CA LEU A 89 8.75 -6.59 11.08
C LEU A 89 7.38 -5.91 10.93
N GLY A 90 6.46 -6.53 10.19
CA GLY A 90 5.07 -6.07 10.04
C GLY A 90 4.27 -6.07 11.33
N ALA A 91 4.50 -7.05 12.21
CA ALA A 91 3.83 -7.17 13.50
C ALA A 91 4.42 -6.26 14.59
N LEU A 92 5.70 -5.90 14.49
CA LEU A 92 6.37 -5.05 15.47
C LEU A 92 5.77 -3.64 15.55
N TRP A 93 5.41 -3.05 14.42
CA TRP A 93 4.85 -1.69 14.37
C TRP A 93 3.49 -1.55 15.08
N PRO A 94 2.46 -2.38 14.79
CA PRO A 94 1.20 -2.33 15.56
C PRO A 94 1.40 -2.71 17.03
N ALA A 95 2.33 -3.62 17.34
CA ALA A 95 2.66 -3.97 18.71
C ALA A 95 3.19 -2.78 19.51
N MET A 96 4.07 -1.96 18.91
CA MET A 96 4.53 -0.71 19.53
C MET A 96 3.40 0.30 19.75
N LEU A 97 2.47 0.40 18.79
CA LEU A 97 1.32 1.30 18.89
C LEU A 97 0.37 0.94 20.05
N LEU A 98 0.28 -0.33 20.47
CA LEU A 98 -0.53 -0.76 21.63
C LEU A 98 -0.09 -0.12 22.94
N LYS A 99 1.20 0.20 23.10
CA LYS A 99 1.71 0.84 24.33
C LYS A 99 1.09 2.23 24.55
N SER A 100 0.55 2.84 23.50
CA SER A 100 -0.06 4.17 23.53
C SER A 100 -1.58 4.15 23.67
N ILE A 101 -2.22 2.97 23.71
CA ILE A 101 -3.68 2.88 23.80
C ILE A 101 -4.11 2.97 25.26
N GLN A 102 -4.71 4.09 25.64
CA GLN A 102 -5.35 4.23 26.95
C GLN A 102 -6.72 3.53 26.93
N PRO A 103 -6.97 2.52 27.78
CA PRO A 103 -8.21 1.71 27.77
C PRO A 103 -9.49 2.55 27.90
N TYR A 104 -9.41 3.64 28.66
CA TYR A 104 -10.56 4.50 28.94
C TYR A 104 -11.01 5.33 27.72
N GLU A 105 -10.09 5.82 26.88
CA GLU A 105 -10.44 6.58 25.66
C GLU A 105 -11.11 5.71 24.60
N ALA A 106 -10.70 4.44 24.51
CA ALA A 106 -11.22 3.50 23.51
C ALA A 106 -12.63 2.98 23.83
N ILE A 107 -13.04 2.97 25.10
CA ILE A 107 -14.39 2.57 25.55
C ILE A 107 -15.37 3.75 25.48
N ARG A 108 -14.89 4.98 25.64
CA ARG A 108 -15.68 6.22 25.55
C ARG A 108 -16.02 6.64 24.10
N THR A 109 -16.08 5.70 23.15
CA THR A 109 -16.45 5.95 21.74
C THR A 109 -17.96 6.14 21.55
N GLY A 110 -18.59 6.91 22.43
CA GLY A 110 -19.90 7.53 22.24
C GLY A 110 -19.79 9.05 22.07
N GLU A 111 -18.67 9.65 22.46
CA GLU A 111 -18.46 11.09 22.36
C GLU A 111 -17.27 11.36 21.44
N VAL A 112 -17.56 12.12 20.39
CA VAL A 112 -16.64 12.64 19.38
C VAL A 112 -15.26 12.92 19.99
N MET A 113 -14.21 12.30 19.43
CA MET A 113 -12.83 12.66 19.76
C MET A 113 -12.61 14.16 19.51
N VAL A 114 -12.72 14.98 20.55
CA VAL A 114 -12.41 16.41 20.52
C VAL A 114 -10.89 16.55 20.56
N GLY A 115 -10.23 16.35 19.42
CA GLY A 115 -8.77 16.38 19.38
C GLY A 115 -8.13 16.56 18.01
N SER A 116 -8.90 16.78 16.94
CA SER A 116 -8.29 17.19 15.67
C SER A 116 -8.13 18.71 15.69
N LYS A 117 -6.92 19.19 15.98
CA LYS A 117 -6.53 20.58 15.72
C LYS A 117 -6.77 20.85 14.23
N ARG A 118 -7.88 21.52 13.90
CA ARG A 118 -8.23 21.89 12.51
C ARG A 118 -7.21 22.90 12.00
N MET A 119 -6.15 22.44 11.32
CA MET A 119 -5.11 23.34 10.78
C MET A 119 -5.55 24.14 9.55
N PHE A 120 -6.60 23.72 8.81
CA PHE A 120 -7.01 24.38 7.57
C PHE A 120 -8.50 24.72 7.53
N ARG A 121 -8.81 25.93 7.05
CA ARG A 121 -10.18 26.42 6.83
C ARG A 121 -10.74 25.79 5.55
N VAL A 122 -11.71 24.89 5.69
CA VAL A 122 -12.33 24.19 4.57
C VAL A 122 -13.12 25.19 3.71
N ARG A 123 -12.67 25.43 2.48
CA ARG A 123 -13.34 26.33 1.52
C ARG A 123 -13.82 25.62 0.24
N GLY A 124 -13.64 24.30 0.12
CA GLY A 124 -14.12 23.48 -1.00
C GLY A 124 -13.75 22.00 -0.91
N LEU A 125 -14.36 21.15 -1.76
CA LEU A 125 -14.11 19.70 -1.83
C LEU A 125 -12.62 19.29 -1.85
N PRO A 126 -11.74 19.87 -2.70
CA PRO A 126 -10.34 19.47 -2.75
C PRO A 126 -9.57 19.91 -1.49
N SER A 127 -9.91 21.08 -0.91
CA SER A 127 -9.30 21.54 0.34
C SER A 127 -9.66 20.66 1.55
N MET A 128 -10.87 20.09 1.53
CA MET A 128 -11.31 19.13 2.53
C MET A 128 -10.50 17.84 2.42
N ALA A 129 -10.40 17.26 1.21
CA ALA A 129 -9.60 16.06 0.95
C ALA A 129 -8.12 16.25 1.34
N LEU A 130 -7.50 17.40 1.01
CA LEU A 130 -6.12 17.71 1.40
C LEU A 130 -5.93 17.81 2.92
N GLY A 131 -6.85 18.49 3.62
CA GLY A 131 -6.80 18.60 5.08
C GLY A 131 -6.87 17.22 5.75
N HIS A 132 -7.71 16.33 5.23
CA HIS A 132 -7.81 14.95 5.73
C HIS A 132 -6.55 14.14 5.40
N PHE A 133 -6.00 14.29 4.19
CA PHE A 133 -4.77 13.64 3.80
C PHE A 133 -3.60 14.00 4.73
N LEU A 134 -3.45 15.28 5.08
CA LEU A 134 -2.38 15.75 5.96
C LEU A 134 -2.60 15.36 7.43
N SER A 135 -3.85 15.24 7.87
CA SER A 135 -4.16 14.89 9.27
C SER A 135 -3.67 13.49 9.69
N LYS A 136 -3.43 12.58 8.71
CA LYS A 136 -3.00 11.20 8.94
C LYS A 136 -1.70 10.89 8.17
N ILE A 137 -0.74 11.81 8.19
CA ILE A 137 0.52 11.75 7.41
C ILE A 137 1.24 10.38 7.55
N LYS A 138 1.28 9.80 8.75
CA LYS A 138 1.97 8.51 9.01
C LYS A 138 1.35 7.34 8.24
N ARG A 139 0.02 7.29 8.12
CA ARG A 139 -0.69 6.22 7.38
C ARG A 139 -0.62 6.46 5.87
N ASN A 140 -0.80 7.70 5.45
CA ASN A 140 -0.78 8.03 4.03
C ASN A 140 0.62 7.87 3.42
N LEU A 141 1.70 8.12 4.18
CA LEU A 141 3.07 7.84 3.75
C LEU A 141 3.28 6.38 3.31
N LEU A 142 2.71 5.41 4.03
CA LEU A 142 2.81 4.00 3.66
C LEU A 142 2.12 3.72 2.32
N SER A 143 0.94 4.30 2.08
CA SER A 143 0.25 4.19 0.79
C SER A 143 1.09 4.78 -0.35
N ILE A 144 1.65 5.97 -0.11
CA ILE A 144 2.43 6.67 -1.12
C ILE A 144 3.66 5.84 -1.45
N LEU A 145 4.36 5.28 -0.45
CA LEU A 145 5.50 4.40 -0.66
C LEU A 145 5.12 3.11 -1.40
N ALA A 146 3.97 2.51 -1.08
CA ALA A 146 3.48 1.29 -1.73
C ALA A 146 3.24 1.48 -3.24
N ILE A 147 2.78 2.67 -3.64
CA ILE A 147 2.60 3.02 -5.07
C ILE A 147 3.93 3.51 -5.67
N ALA A 148 4.73 4.27 -4.92
CA ALA A 148 5.96 4.90 -5.41
C ALA A 148 7.04 3.87 -5.75
N ILE A 149 7.27 2.84 -4.93
CA ILE A 149 8.31 1.83 -5.20
C ILE A 149 8.13 1.14 -6.56
N PRO A 150 6.95 0.57 -6.89
CA PRO A 150 6.72 0.02 -8.22
C PRO A 150 6.82 1.07 -9.33
N ALA A 151 6.38 2.31 -9.07
CA ALA A 151 6.50 3.40 -10.03
C ALA A 151 7.96 3.76 -10.35
N VAL A 152 8.83 3.84 -9.34
CA VAL A 152 10.28 4.07 -9.49
C VAL A 152 10.88 2.96 -10.35
N LEU A 153 10.61 1.70 -10.01
CA LEU A 153 11.15 0.53 -10.71
C LEU A 153 10.68 0.49 -12.17
N LEU A 154 9.40 0.77 -12.42
CA LEU A 154 8.83 0.82 -13.75
C LEU A 154 9.42 1.97 -14.57
N SER A 155 9.57 3.15 -13.97
CA SER A 155 10.20 4.30 -14.63
C SER A 155 11.65 4.03 -14.99
N PHE A 156 12.41 3.43 -14.07
CA PHE A 156 13.77 3.00 -14.30
C PHE A 156 13.85 1.95 -15.42
N PHE A 157 12.96 0.96 -15.42
CA PHE A 157 12.93 -0.07 -16.45
C PHE A 157 12.61 0.52 -17.84
N ILE A 158 11.58 1.36 -17.95
CA ILE A 158 11.26 2.07 -19.21
C ILE A 158 12.47 2.88 -19.69
N PHE A 159 13.13 3.60 -18.79
CA PHE A 159 14.33 4.38 -19.12
C PHE A 159 15.47 3.49 -19.64
N VAL A 160 15.74 2.35 -18.99
CA VAL A 160 16.75 1.39 -19.45
C VAL A 160 16.36 0.82 -20.80
N THR A 161 15.10 0.42 -21.01
CA THR A 161 14.63 -0.11 -22.30
C THR A 161 14.92 0.88 -23.43
N PHE A 162 14.46 2.13 -23.34
CA PHE A 162 14.70 3.13 -24.38
C PHE A 162 16.19 3.47 -24.57
N ARG A 163 16.99 3.50 -23.50
CA ARG A 163 18.43 3.74 -23.62
C ARG A 163 19.16 2.55 -24.28
N MET A 164 18.68 1.33 -24.06
CA MET A 164 19.22 0.10 -24.63
C MET A 164 18.79 -0.11 -26.09
N GLU A 165 17.61 0.38 -26.50
CA GLU A 165 17.18 0.39 -27.91
C GLU A 165 18.14 1.17 -28.82
N GLY A 166 18.87 2.17 -28.29
CA GLY A 166 19.88 2.92 -29.05
C GLY A 166 21.19 2.18 -29.33
N VAL A 167 21.48 1.06 -28.63
CA VAL A 167 22.81 0.41 -28.67
C VAL A 167 22.75 -1.10 -28.98
N LEU A 168 21.66 -1.80 -28.69
CA LEU A 168 21.63 -3.28 -28.71
C LEU A 168 21.01 -3.95 -29.94
N TYR A 169 20.28 -3.23 -30.81
CA TYR A 169 19.68 -3.83 -32.02
C TYR A 169 20.68 -4.13 -33.14
N THR A 170 21.95 -3.76 -32.98
CA THR A 170 23.00 -4.00 -33.99
C THR A 170 23.63 -5.39 -33.87
N THR A 171 23.38 -6.15 -32.79
CA THR A 171 24.02 -7.46 -32.57
C THR A 171 23.01 -8.59 -32.30
N ALA A 172 23.18 -9.73 -32.99
CA ALA A 172 22.28 -10.89 -32.86
C ALA A 172 22.23 -11.50 -31.45
N LEU A 173 23.31 -11.33 -30.64
CA LEU A 173 23.40 -11.79 -29.25
C LEU A 173 22.57 -10.90 -28.28
N GLY A 174 22.47 -9.61 -28.58
CA GLY A 174 21.65 -8.65 -27.83
C GLY A 174 20.16 -8.94 -27.92
N ASN A 175 19.68 -9.44 -29.07
CA ASN A 175 18.28 -9.80 -29.27
C ASN A 175 17.85 -11.01 -28.41
N TYR A 176 18.73 -12.01 -28.24
CA TYR A 176 18.42 -13.22 -27.47
C TYR A 176 18.43 -12.97 -25.94
N ILE A 177 19.41 -12.21 -25.44
CA ILE A 177 19.52 -11.89 -24.00
C ILE A 177 18.46 -10.86 -23.57
N SER A 178 18.12 -9.91 -24.44
CA SER A 178 17.08 -8.91 -24.17
C SER A 178 15.69 -9.55 -24.00
N VAL A 179 15.31 -10.51 -24.86
CA VAL A 179 13.98 -11.13 -24.81
C VAL A 179 13.76 -11.98 -23.55
N GLN A 180 14.80 -12.67 -23.05
CA GLN A 180 14.65 -13.62 -21.94
C GLN A 180 14.67 -12.96 -20.55
N ILE A 181 15.50 -11.93 -20.33
CA ILE A 181 15.53 -11.18 -19.06
C ILE A 181 14.31 -10.24 -18.96
N SER A 182 13.86 -9.67 -20.09
CA SER A 182 12.77 -8.70 -20.12
C SER A 182 11.40 -9.28 -19.73
N SER A 183 11.10 -10.52 -20.12
CA SER A 183 9.78 -11.15 -19.88
C SER A 183 9.43 -11.33 -18.40
N ILE A 184 10.39 -11.75 -17.57
CA ILE A 184 10.18 -11.94 -16.12
C ILE A 184 9.98 -10.61 -15.39
N HIS A 185 10.68 -9.56 -15.82
CA HIS A 185 10.55 -8.24 -15.23
C HIS A 185 9.19 -7.60 -15.56
N TYR A 186 8.65 -7.79 -16.77
CA TYR A 186 7.30 -7.33 -17.13
C TYR A 186 6.20 -7.96 -16.28
N ILE A 187 6.19 -9.29 -16.14
CA ILE A 187 5.19 -10.00 -15.31
C ILE A 187 5.28 -9.52 -13.86
N SER A 188 6.51 -9.39 -13.35
CA SER A 188 6.76 -8.87 -12.01
C SER A 188 6.17 -7.46 -11.86
N MET A 189 6.47 -6.53 -12.76
CA MET A 189 5.94 -5.16 -12.71
C MET A 189 4.41 -5.12 -12.77
N ALA A 190 3.78 -5.98 -13.57
CA ALA A 190 2.32 -6.10 -13.62
C ALA A 190 1.74 -6.54 -12.26
N ILE A 191 2.37 -7.51 -11.58
CA ILE A 191 1.95 -7.95 -10.24
C ILE A 191 2.12 -6.82 -9.22
N ALA A 192 3.24 -6.09 -9.24
CA ALA A 192 3.43 -4.97 -8.33
C ALA A 192 2.46 -3.81 -8.57
N ALA A 193 2.12 -3.54 -9.83
CA ALA A 193 1.06 -2.60 -10.20
C ALA A 193 -0.29 -3.00 -9.58
N LEU A 194 -0.68 -4.28 -9.72
CA LEU A 194 -1.91 -4.79 -9.12
C LEU A 194 -1.91 -4.69 -7.59
N LEU A 195 -0.82 -5.07 -6.93
CA LEU A 195 -0.68 -4.94 -5.47
C LEU A 195 -0.76 -3.48 -5.01
N SER A 196 -0.25 -2.54 -5.80
CA SER A 196 -0.32 -1.11 -5.50
C SER A 196 -1.76 -0.60 -5.56
N ILE A 197 -2.53 -1.01 -6.58
CA ILE A 197 -3.95 -0.69 -6.70
C ILE A 197 -4.72 -1.25 -5.50
N LEU A 198 -4.46 -2.52 -5.14
CA LEU A 198 -5.10 -3.18 -4.01
C LEU A 198 -4.79 -2.47 -2.68
N THR A 199 -3.53 -2.14 -2.44
CA THR A 199 -3.09 -1.40 -1.24
C THR A 199 -3.79 -0.04 -1.14
N THR A 200 -3.86 0.68 -2.26
CA THR A 200 -4.50 1.99 -2.33
C THR A 200 -6.00 1.89 -2.05
N MET A 201 -6.66 0.89 -2.63
CA MET A 201 -8.05 0.59 -2.38
C MET A 201 -8.31 0.30 -0.90
N GLU A 202 -7.49 -0.55 -0.27
CA GLU A 202 -7.64 -0.91 1.14
C GLU A 202 -7.49 0.31 2.07
N LEU A 203 -6.55 1.20 1.73
CA LEU A 203 -6.30 2.42 2.49
C LEU A 203 -7.41 3.46 2.35
N ILE A 204 -7.88 3.72 1.12
CA ILE A 204 -9.01 4.63 0.88
C ILE A 204 -10.28 4.07 1.52
N TRP A 205 -10.50 2.76 1.42
CA TRP A 205 -11.58 2.08 2.12
C TRP A 205 -11.53 2.34 3.63
N GLN A 206 -10.36 2.19 4.23
CA GLN A 206 -10.19 2.45 5.66
C GLN A 206 -10.41 3.93 6.01
N ASN A 207 -9.91 4.86 5.20
CA ASN A 207 -10.16 6.29 5.37
C ASN A 207 -11.66 6.61 5.38
N VAL A 208 -12.41 6.03 4.44
CA VAL A 208 -13.87 6.17 4.36
C VAL A 208 -14.56 5.54 5.58
N SER A 209 -14.12 4.33 5.97
CA SER A 209 -14.71 3.59 7.10
C SER A 209 -14.52 4.33 8.43
N ASP A 210 -13.31 4.85 8.68
CA ASP A 210 -13.00 5.66 9.86
C ASP A 210 -13.88 6.92 9.93
N ARG A 211 -14.28 7.47 8.78
CA ARG A 211 -15.03 8.73 8.64
C ARG A 211 -16.53 8.53 8.42
N ARG A 212 -17.05 7.32 8.63
CA ARG A 212 -18.47 7.02 8.40
C ARG A 212 -19.43 7.99 9.10
N HIS A 213 -19.12 8.40 10.33
CA HIS A 213 -19.94 9.35 11.09
C HIS A 213 -19.93 10.75 10.46
N GLU A 214 -18.77 11.24 10.02
CA GLU A 214 -18.63 12.54 9.35
C GLU A 214 -19.40 12.56 8.02
N ILE A 215 -19.26 11.51 7.20
CA ILE A 215 -19.98 11.36 5.93
C ILE A 215 -21.49 11.33 6.17
N THR A 216 -21.93 10.70 7.26
CA THR A 216 -23.34 10.64 7.65
C THR A 216 -23.87 12.03 8.03
N VAL A 217 -23.12 12.80 8.83
CA VAL A 217 -23.48 14.19 9.18
C VAL A 217 -23.54 15.09 7.94
N LEU A 218 -22.57 14.99 7.04
CA LEU A 218 -22.57 15.75 5.78
C LEU A 218 -23.81 15.43 4.92
N ARG A 219 -24.24 14.16 4.89
CA ARG A 219 -25.47 13.75 4.21
C ARG A 219 -26.72 14.29 4.89
N SER A 220 -26.77 14.32 6.22
CA SER A 220 -27.86 14.93 6.97
C SER A 220 -28.00 16.44 6.69
N ILE A 221 -26.91 17.11 6.31
CA ILE A 221 -26.88 18.52 5.91
C ILE A 221 -27.25 18.70 4.41
N GLY A 222 -27.54 17.62 3.68
CA GLY A 222 -28.02 17.67 2.29
C GLY A 222 -26.94 17.45 1.22
N TRP A 223 -25.76 16.92 1.55
CA TRP A 223 -24.77 16.56 0.53
C TRP A 223 -25.28 15.47 -0.42
N ARG A 224 -25.16 15.73 -1.72
CA ARG A 224 -25.46 14.76 -2.79
C ARG A 224 -24.46 13.60 -2.78
N ASN A 225 -24.93 12.42 -3.20
CA ASN A 225 -24.08 11.22 -3.39
C ASN A 225 -22.89 11.48 -4.34
N ALA A 226 -23.07 12.34 -5.33
CA ALA A 226 -22.01 12.74 -6.26
C ALA A 226 -20.85 13.45 -5.54
N ASN A 227 -21.14 14.31 -4.56
CA ASN A 227 -20.13 15.05 -3.80
C ASN A 227 -19.33 14.11 -2.89
N THR A 228 -19.99 13.12 -2.27
CA THR A 228 -19.26 12.09 -1.50
C THR A 228 -18.35 11.24 -2.37
N ARG A 229 -18.77 10.89 -3.60
CA ARG A 229 -17.92 10.15 -4.54
C ARG A 229 -16.73 11.01 -5.00
N MET A 230 -16.99 12.26 -5.34
CA MET A 230 -15.97 13.20 -5.80
C MET A 230 -14.91 13.45 -4.72
N LEU A 231 -15.30 13.50 -3.45
CA LEU A 231 -14.37 13.60 -2.32
C LEU A 231 -13.38 12.42 -2.30
N VAL A 232 -13.88 11.19 -2.45
CA VAL A 232 -13.05 9.97 -2.47
C VAL A 232 -12.13 9.93 -3.69
N TYR A 233 -12.61 10.37 -4.85
CA TYR A 233 -11.79 10.47 -6.05
C TYR A 233 -10.66 11.49 -5.90
N TRP A 234 -10.93 12.64 -5.28
CA TRP A 234 -9.88 13.61 -4.96
C TRP A 234 -8.84 13.04 -3.99
N GLU A 235 -9.24 12.24 -3.00
CA GLU A 235 -8.28 11.55 -2.12
C GLU A 235 -7.37 10.60 -2.90
N GLY A 236 -7.93 9.80 -3.83
CA GLY A 236 -7.16 8.92 -4.71
C GLY A 236 -6.20 9.68 -5.62
N ILE A 237 -6.65 10.80 -6.20
CA ILE A 237 -5.81 11.67 -7.05
C ILE A 237 -4.66 12.29 -6.24
N PHE A 238 -4.91 12.76 -5.01
CA PHE A 238 -3.85 13.31 -4.16
C PHE A 238 -2.80 12.27 -3.77
N VAL A 239 -3.23 11.05 -3.45
CA VAL A 239 -2.32 9.94 -3.15
C VAL A 239 -1.50 9.58 -4.40
N GLY A 240 -2.15 9.44 -5.55
CA GLY A 240 -1.49 9.10 -6.82
C GLY A 240 -0.51 10.17 -7.31
N THR A 241 -0.85 11.46 -7.15
CA THR A 241 0.05 12.57 -7.51
C THR A 241 1.26 12.66 -6.59
N MET A 242 1.09 12.50 -5.28
CA MET A 242 2.22 12.43 -4.34
C MET A 242 3.12 11.23 -4.65
N ALA A 243 2.53 10.08 -4.96
CA ALA A 243 3.28 8.89 -5.38
C ALA A 243 4.01 9.11 -6.71
N ALA A 244 3.44 9.83 -7.66
CA ALA A 244 4.10 10.17 -8.92
C ALA A 244 5.30 11.10 -8.71
N VAL A 245 5.18 12.10 -7.81
CA VAL A 245 6.30 13.00 -7.46
C VAL A 245 7.43 12.21 -6.80
N LEU A 246 7.12 11.37 -5.80
CA LEU A 246 8.12 10.51 -5.18
C LEU A 246 8.70 9.47 -6.16
N GLY A 247 7.87 8.96 -7.07
CA GLY A 247 8.27 8.00 -8.09
C GLY A 247 9.30 8.57 -9.06
N VAL A 248 9.05 9.77 -9.60
CA VAL A 248 9.99 10.42 -10.53
C VAL A 248 11.25 10.88 -9.81
N THR A 249 11.12 11.49 -8.63
CA THR A 249 12.30 11.92 -7.86
C THR A 249 13.18 10.73 -7.48
N GLY A 250 12.57 9.61 -7.06
CA GLY A 250 13.29 8.37 -6.78
C GLY A 250 13.94 7.75 -8.02
N ALA A 251 13.26 7.74 -9.17
CA ALA A 251 13.81 7.24 -10.42
C ALA A 251 15.00 8.09 -10.90
N LEU A 252 14.89 9.41 -10.84
CA LEU A 252 15.99 10.33 -11.16
C LEU A 252 17.19 10.13 -10.24
N ALA A 253 16.95 9.98 -8.92
CA ALA A 253 18.02 9.72 -7.95
C ALA A 253 18.76 8.39 -8.24
N LEU A 254 18.02 7.33 -8.60
CA LEU A 254 18.63 6.05 -8.99
C LEU A 254 19.44 6.17 -10.28
N ILE A 255 18.89 6.83 -11.31
CA ILE A 255 19.59 7.03 -12.59
C ILE A 255 20.88 7.85 -12.37
N TRP A 256 20.79 8.92 -11.58
CA TRP A 256 21.95 9.74 -11.25
C TRP A 256 23.03 8.94 -10.51
N SER A 257 22.65 8.14 -9.51
CA SER A 257 23.59 7.30 -8.75
C SER A 257 24.26 6.20 -9.58
N LEU A 258 23.64 5.73 -10.65
CA LEU A 258 24.15 4.63 -11.47
C LEU A 258 24.91 5.10 -12.72
N TYR A 259 24.51 6.21 -13.32
CA TYR A 259 25.01 6.66 -14.62
C TYR A 259 25.75 8.00 -14.59
N GLU A 260 25.73 8.74 -13.48
CA GLU A 260 26.36 10.07 -13.28
C GLU A 260 26.04 11.13 -14.37
N GLN A 261 25.06 10.87 -15.24
CA GLN A 261 24.66 11.73 -16.35
C GLN A 261 23.18 12.11 -16.19
N PHE A 262 22.86 13.39 -16.41
CA PHE A 262 21.48 13.87 -16.46
C PHE A 262 20.87 13.54 -17.83
N PRO A 263 19.83 12.68 -17.91
CA PRO A 263 19.18 12.37 -19.18
C PRO A 263 18.22 13.50 -19.59
N LEU A 264 18.76 14.61 -20.07
CA LEU A 264 17.97 15.76 -20.54
C LEU A 264 17.08 15.40 -21.75
N GLU A 265 17.54 14.46 -22.59
CA GLU A 265 16.83 14.03 -23.81
C GLU A 265 15.61 13.13 -23.53
N HIS A 266 15.57 12.44 -22.39
CA HIS A 266 14.50 11.49 -22.06
C HIS A 266 13.53 11.98 -20.98
N LEU A 267 13.61 13.28 -20.61
CA LEU A 267 12.69 13.90 -19.65
C LEU A 267 11.22 13.74 -20.05
N GLY A 268 10.91 13.72 -21.35
CA GLY A 268 9.55 13.48 -21.86
C GLY A 268 9.00 12.10 -21.47
N VAL A 269 9.82 11.06 -21.55
CA VAL A 269 9.43 9.67 -21.22
C VAL A 269 9.28 9.49 -19.71
N ILE A 270 10.18 10.09 -18.92
CA ILE A 270 10.07 10.11 -17.46
C ILE A 270 8.81 10.89 -17.02
N ALA A 271 8.50 11.99 -17.71
CA ALA A 271 7.30 12.77 -17.47
C ALA A 271 6.01 11.98 -17.74
N LEU A 272 5.96 11.20 -18.83
CA LEU A 272 4.83 10.31 -19.15
C LEU A 272 4.62 9.23 -18.08
N THR A 273 5.70 8.76 -17.45
CA THR A 273 5.61 7.74 -16.41
C THR A 273 4.83 8.21 -15.17
N ARG A 274 4.73 9.53 -14.94
CA ARG A 274 3.89 10.10 -13.85
C ARG A 274 2.41 9.80 -13.99
N ILE A 275 1.94 9.54 -15.20
CA ILE A 275 0.52 9.24 -15.47
C ILE A 275 0.16 7.90 -14.83
N ILE A 276 1.07 6.93 -14.82
CA ILE A 276 0.82 5.57 -14.35
C ILE A 276 0.41 5.53 -12.86
N PRO A 277 1.17 6.14 -11.91
CA PRO A 277 0.77 6.18 -10.50
C PRO A 277 -0.52 6.94 -10.25
N VAL A 278 -0.78 8.01 -11.00
CA VAL A 278 -2.03 8.78 -10.88
C VAL A 278 -3.23 7.92 -11.31
N MET A 279 -3.09 7.19 -12.41
CA MET A 279 -4.13 6.25 -12.86
C MET A 279 -4.33 5.11 -11.86
N MET A 280 -3.26 4.55 -11.28
CA MET A 280 -3.38 3.54 -10.21
C MET A 280 -4.15 4.06 -8.99
N GLY A 281 -3.85 5.30 -8.56
CA GLY A 281 -4.55 5.96 -7.46
C GLY A 281 -6.03 6.20 -7.75
N LEU A 282 -6.35 6.59 -8.99
CA LEU A 282 -7.73 6.82 -9.43
C LEU A 282 -8.50 5.50 -9.51
N VAL A 283 -7.93 4.46 -10.13
CA VAL A 283 -8.55 3.13 -10.23
C VAL A 283 -8.78 2.52 -8.83
N GLY A 284 -7.79 2.63 -7.94
CA GLY A 284 -7.92 2.16 -6.55
C GLY A 284 -9.05 2.87 -5.77
N SER A 285 -9.40 4.10 -6.14
CA SER A 285 -10.46 4.88 -5.51
C SER A 285 -11.88 4.55 -6.01
N PHE A 286 -12.02 3.80 -7.11
CA PHE A 286 -13.31 3.54 -7.75
C PHE A 286 -14.25 2.71 -6.85
N ILE A 287 -13.78 1.54 -6.39
CA ILE A 287 -14.57 0.62 -5.57
C ILE A 287 -14.93 1.26 -4.20
N PRO A 288 -14.00 1.87 -3.45
CA PRO A 288 -14.33 2.56 -2.21
C PRO A 288 -15.29 3.74 -2.43
N GLY A 289 -15.18 4.45 -3.56
CA GLY A 289 -16.06 5.56 -3.91
C GLY A 289 -17.52 5.13 -4.09
N GLU A 290 -17.76 3.97 -4.70
CA GLU A 290 -19.11 3.40 -4.78
C GLU A 290 -19.64 2.98 -3.42
N ILE A 291 -18.79 2.37 -2.59
CA ILE A 291 -19.25 1.84 -1.33
C ILE A 291 -19.49 2.98 -0.32
N ALA A 292 -18.70 4.05 -0.37
CA ALA A 292 -19.00 5.29 0.34
C ALA A 292 -20.40 5.81 0.00
N VAL A 293 -20.83 5.72 -1.28
CA VAL A 293 -22.18 6.08 -1.70
C VAL A 293 -23.23 5.14 -1.08
N ARG A 294 -22.99 3.83 -1.13
CA ARG A 294 -23.92 2.79 -0.65
C ARG A 294 -24.00 2.66 0.87
N MET A 295 -23.11 3.30 1.64
CA MET A 295 -23.22 3.40 3.11
C MET A 295 -24.43 4.26 3.50
N ASN A 296 -25.63 3.71 3.34
CA ASN A 296 -26.88 4.32 3.77
C ASN A 296 -27.06 4.19 5.30
N LEU A 297 -27.84 5.15 5.81
CA LEU A 297 -28.29 5.35 7.20
C LEU A 297 -28.99 4.10 7.78
N LYS A 298 -28.26 3.04 8.13
CA LYS A 298 -28.80 1.91 8.91
C LYS A 298 -28.96 2.23 10.41
N GLY A 299 -29.08 3.50 10.79
CA GLY A 299 -29.14 3.94 12.19
C GLY A 299 -30.12 5.07 12.48
N VAL A 300 -31.02 5.40 11.55
CA VAL A 300 -32.12 6.34 11.81
C VAL A 300 -33.42 5.69 11.35
N LYS A 301 -33.90 4.75 12.16
CA LYS A 301 -35.30 4.44 12.34
C LYS A 301 -35.53 4.20 13.82
#